data_AF-A0A962BXE5-F1
#
_entry.id   AF-A0A962BXE5-F1
#
_cell.length_a   1.000
_cell.length_b   1.000
_cell.length_c   1.000
_cell.angle_alpha   90.00
_cell.angle_beta   90.00
_cell.angle_gamma   90.00
#
_symmetry.space_group_name_H-M   'P 1'
#
loop_
_entity.id
_entity.type
_entity.pdbx_description
1 polymer ?
#
loop_
_entity_poly.entity_id
_entity_poly.type
_entity_poly.pdbx_seq_one_letter_code
_entity_poly.pdbx_strand_id
1 'polypeptide(L)'
;MSGINASLSVCRGELAGLQASGAQLLEVIQSLQRRGRNVLSALIGSQPSVAWTHYPEDDAFDADSGYRYYYHAHPGPRASCEHGHFHLFAKASEHSVEHAGFTHLLAVGVSADGLPVRGFTTNRWVTNEHWRPAAEVIRRASG
;
A
#
# COMPACT_ATOMS: atom_id res chain seq x y z
N MET A 1 -11.64 -32.97 5.06
CA MET A 1 -13.02 -32.54 5.39
C MET A 1 -13.09 -31.03 5.28
N SER A 2 -14.04 -30.54 4.48
CA SER A 2 -14.52 -29.17 4.31
C SER A 2 -13.50 -28.05 4.02
N GLY A 3 -13.22 -27.83 2.73
CA GLY A 3 -12.70 -26.55 2.26
C GLY A 3 -13.76 -25.46 2.40
N ILE A 4 -13.41 -24.35 3.04
CA ILE A 4 -14.26 -23.16 3.10
C ILE A 4 -14.20 -22.51 1.72
N ASN A 5 -15.23 -22.74 0.91
CA ASN A 5 -15.42 -22.05 -0.35
C ASN A 5 -16.19 -20.76 -0.05
N ALA A 6 -15.48 -19.72 0.39
CA ALA A 6 -16.06 -18.39 0.53
C ALA A 6 -16.26 -17.82 -0.88
N SER A 7 -17.47 -18.00 -1.43
CA SER A 7 -17.89 -17.28 -2.63
C SER A 7 -18.02 -15.80 -2.25
N LEU A 8 -17.03 -15.00 -2.64
CA LEU A 8 -17.13 -13.54 -2.62
C LEU A 8 -18.14 -13.13 -3.69
N SER A 9 -19.38 -12.87 -3.27
CA SER A 9 -20.36 -12.19 -4.11
C SER A 9 -20.09 -10.69 -4.02
N VAL A 10 -19.55 -10.11 -5.09
CA VAL A 10 -19.35 -8.66 -5.23
C VAL A 10 -20.63 -8.09 -5.85
N CYS A 11 -21.29 -7.16 -5.18
CA CYS A 11 -22.46 -6.50 -5.74
C CYS A 11 -22.08 -5.56 -6.90
N ARG A 12 -23.04 -5.20 -7.76
CA ARG A 12 -22.77 -4.30 -8.90
C ARG A 12 -22.18 -2.95 -8.47
N GLY A 13 -22.60 -2.42 -7.31
CA GLY A 13 -22.07 -1.16 -6.78
C GLY A 13 -20.59 -1.26 -6.41
N GLU A 14 -20.21 -2.33 -5.72
CA GLU A 14 -18.80 -2.62 -5.36
C GLU A 14 -17.95 -2.83 -6.63
N LEU A 15 -18.48 -3.53 -7.63
CA LEU A 15 -17.77 -3.72 -8.89
C LEU A 15 -17.55 -2.40 -9.64
N ALA A 16 -18.55 -1.52 -9.67
CA ALA A 16 -18.42 -0.19 -10.26
C ALA A 16 -17.39 0.66 -9.50
N GLY A 17 -17.37 0.57 -8.16
CA GLY A 17 -16.35 1.21 -7.33
C GLY A 17 -14.93 0.71 -7.66
N LEU A 18 -14.73 -0.61 -7.72
CA LEU A 18 -13.44 -1.21 -8.09
C LEU A 18 -13.00 -0.81 -9.50
N GLN A 19 -13.92 -0.74 -10.46
CA GLN A 19 -13.63 -0.27 -11.83
C GLN A 19 -13.21 1.20 -11.83
N ALA A 20 -13.89 2.05 -11.07
CA ALA A 20 -13.54 3.46 -10.95
C ALA A 20 -12.15 3.65 -10.33
N SER A 21 -11.85 2.95 -9.22
CA SER A 21 -10.51 2.98 -8.61
C SER A 21 -9.43 2.45 -9.55
N GLY A 22 -9.71 1.38 -10.30
CA GLY A 22 -8.81 0.86 -11.32
C GLY A 22 -8.54 1.87 -12.44
N ALA A 23 -9.58 2.55 -12.94
CA ALA A 23 -9.44 3.59 -13.95
C ALA A 23 -8.62 4.78 -13.45
N GLN A 24 -8.85 5.23 -12.21
CA GLN A 24 -8.06 6.30 -11.58
C GLN A 24 -6.59 5.93 -11.44
N LEU A 25 -6.29 4.69 -11.01
CA LEU A 25 -4.92 4.21 -10.91
C LEU A 25 -4.21 4.20 -12.27
N LEU A 26 -4.90 3.70 -13.31
CA LEU A 26 -4.37 3.71 -14.68
C LEU A 26 -4.14 5.13 -15.19
N GLU A 27 -5.03 6.07 -14.89
CA GLU A 27 -4.88 7.47 -15.27
C GLU A 27 -3.63 8.10 -14.63
N VAL A 28 -3.39 7.84 -13.33
CA VAL A 28 -2.19 8.30 -12.63
C VAL A 28 -0.92 7.71 -13.26
N ILE A 29 -0.90 6.40 -13.51
CA ILE A 29 0.23 5.72 -14.15
C ILE A 29 0.51 6.33 -15.52
N GLN A 30 -0.51 6.48 -16.36
CA GLN A 30 -0.38 7.07 -17.70
C GLN A 30 0.07 8.53 -17.65
N SER A 31 -0.41 9.31 -16.68
CA SER A 31 -0.02 10.71 -16.47
C SER A 31 1.47 10.84 -16.12
N LEU A 32 1.98 9.98 -15.23
CA LEU A 32 3.40 9.92 -14.91
C LEU A 32 4.23 9.47 -16.10
N GLN A 33 3.81 8.41 -16.80
CA GLN A 33 4.52 7.88 -17.97
C GLN A 33 4.63 8.89 -19.10
N ARG A 34 3.57 9.68 -19.37
CA ARG A 34 3.62 10.78 -20.35
C ARG A 34 4.67 11.85 -20.02
N ARG A 35 5.10 11.94 -18.76
CA ARG A 35 6.15 12.85 -18.29
C ARG A 35 7.51 12.16 -18.16
N GLY A 36 7.65 10.93 -18.65
CA GLY A 36 8.86 10.12 -18.50
C GLY A 36 9.13 9.69 -17.07
N ARG A 37 8.10 9.63 -16.21
CA ARG A 37 8.20 9.25 -14.79
C ARG A 37 7.37 8.00 -14.49
N ASN A 38 7.66 7.39 -13.36
CA ASN A 38 6.80 6.39 -12.72
C ASN A 38 6.64 6.74 -11.24
N VAL A 39 5.90 5.92 -10.48
CA VAL A 39 5.67 6.21 -9.06
C VAL A 39 6.97 6.24 -8.23
N LEU A 40 7.97 5.45 -8.61
CA LEU A 40 9.25 5.39 -7.90
C LEU A 40 10.08 6.65 -8.17
N SER A 41 10.19 7.10 -9.43
CA SER A 41 10.86 8.36 -9.74
C SER A 41 10.04 9.59 -9.33
N ALA A 42 8.73 9.44 -9.11
CA ALA A 42 7.89 10.42 -8.45
C ALA A 42 8.32 10.65 -6.99
N LEU A 43 8.61 9.55 -6.28
CA LEU A 43 8.85 9.51 -4.85
C LEU A 43 10.32 9.70 -4.45
N ILE A 44 11.23 9.01 -5.15
CA ILE A 44 12.66 8.89 -4.82
C ILE A 44 13.51 9.84 -5.65
N GLY A 45 12.95 10.36 -6.76
CA GLY A 45 13.69 11.15 -7.73
C GLY A 45 14.55 10.27 -8.65
N SER A 46 15.73 10.77 -9.02
CA SER A 46 16.63 10.08 -9.97
C SER A 46 17.71 9.23 -9.30
N GLN A 47 17.75 9.19 -7.96
CA GLN A 47 18.74 8.43 -7.23
C GLN A 47 18.33 6.95 -7.12
N PRO A 48 19.29 6.01 -7.10
CA PRO A 48 18.98 4.63 -6.79
C PRO A 48 18.35 4.51 -5.40
N SER A 49 17.31 3.68 -5.27
CA SER A 49 16.76 3.36 -3.96
C SER A 49 17.75 2.56 -3.12
N VAL A 50 17.86 2.89 -1.85
CA VAL A 50 18.62 2.11 -0.87
C VAL A 50 17.69 1.05 -0.28
N ALA A 51 18.14 -0.20 -0.30
CA ALA A 51 17.35 -1.32 0.21
C ALA A 51 16.94 -1.06 1.67
N TRP A 52 15.67 -1.36 1.99
CA TRP A 52 15.06 -1.18 3.31
C TRP A 52 14.90 0.27 3.81
N THR A 53 15.44 1.25 3.09
CA THR A 53 15.20 2.66 3.42
C THR A 53 13.77 3.04 3.07
N HIS A 54 13.13 3.80 3.96
CA HIS A 54 11.79 4.30 3.75
C HIS A 54 11.79 5.53 2.84
N TYR A 55 10.80 5.58 1.97
CA TYR A 55 10.54 6.71 1.10
C TYR A 55 9.06 7.13 1.23
N PRO A 56 8.77 8.41 1.56
CA PRO A 56 9.74 9.43 1.97
C PRO A 56 10.39 9.08 3.33
N GLU A 57 11.45 9.80 3.69
CA GLU A 57 12.28 9.51 4.88
C GLU A 57 11.48 9.44 6.19
N ASP A 58 10.50 10.32 6.36
CA ASP A 58 9.67 10.41 7.58
C ASP A 58 8.34 9.63 7.49
N ASP A 59 8.18 8.80 6.46
CA ASP A 59 6.89 8.29 5.99
C ASP A 59 5.93 9.44 5.60
N ALA A 60 5.08 9.22 4.60
CA ALA A 60 4.05 10.20 4.27
C ALA A 60 2.88 10.03 5.24
N PHE A 61 2.46 11.10 5.90
CA PHE A 61 1.33 11.09 6.83
C PHE A 61 0.31 12.18 6.47
N ASP A 62 -0.94 11.76 6.29
CA ASP A 62 -2.09 12.64 6.14
C ASP A 62 -2.80 12.75 7.49
N ALA A 63 -2.71 13.94 8.10
CA ALA A 63 -3.29 14.22 9.40
C ALA A 63 -4.82 14.28 9.39
N ASP A 64 -5.42 14.64 8.25
CA ASP A 64 -6.87 14.79 8.12
C ASP A 64 -7.54 13.42 8.02
N SER A 65 -6.96 12.52 7.22
CA SER A 65 -7.48 11.17 7.05
C SER A 65 -6.95 10.17 8.09
N GLY A 66 -5.81 10.49 8.73
CA GLY A 66 -5.08 9.59 9.61
C GLY A 66 -4.38 8.44 8.88
N TYR A 67 -4.11 8.54 7.58
CA TYR A 67 -3.37 7.52 6.83
C TYR A 67 -1.88 7.82 6.78
N ARG A 68 -1.08 6.75 6.86
CA ARG A 68 0.37 6.81 6.67
C ARG A 68 0.80 5.83 5.59
N TYR A 69 1.76 6.19 4.77
CA TYR A 69 2.40 5.24 3.87
C TYR A 69 3.91 5.45 3.77
N TYR A 70 4.62 4.39 3.42
CA TYR A 70 6.00 4.47 2.96
C TYR A 70 6.26 3.39 1.90
N TYR A 71 7.30 3.59 1.10
CA TYR A 71 7.86 2.60 0.19
C TYR A 71 9.24 2.16 0.66
N HIS A 72 9.58 0.88 0.50
CA HIS A 72 10.97 0.43 0.57
C HIS A 72 11.30 -0.56 -0.54
N ALA A 73 12.55 -0.51 -1.01
CA ALA A 73 13.08 -1.42 -2.02
C ALA A 73 13.72 -2.67 -1.38
N HIS A 74 13.77 -3.77 -2.13
CA HIS A 74 14.43 -5.02 -1.71
C HIS A 74 15.79 -5.20 -2.38
N PRO A 75 16.74 -5.84 -1.71
CA PRO A 75 17.99 -6.24 -2.32
C PRO A 75 17.85 -7.60 -3.03
N GLY A 76 18.79 -7.88 -3.92
CA GLY A 76 19.03 -9.22 -4.44
C GLY A 76 17.92 -9.75 -5.38
N PRO A 77 17.81 -11.09 -5.52
CA PRO A 77 16.92 -11.71 -6.51
C PRO A 77 15.44 -11.38 -6.34
N ARG A 78 14.99 -10.93 -5.17
CA ARG A 78 13.60 -10.53 -4.96
C ARG A 78 13.23 -9.29 -5.78
N ALA A 79 14.18 -8.38 -5.97
CA ALA A 79 13.98 -7.13 -6.69
C ALA A 79 13.57 -7.32 -8.17
N SER A 80 13.84 -8.49 -8.76
CA SER A 80 13.45 -8.80 -10.14
C SER A 80 11.95 -9.11 -10.28
N CYS A 81 11.32 -9.66 -9.24
CA CYS A 81 9.89 -9.95 -9.20
C CYS A 81 9.09 -8.84 -8.50
N GLU A 82 9.67 -8.25 -7.45
CA GLU A 82 9.10 -7.17 -6.63
C GLU A 82 10.27 -6.25 -6.25
N HIS A 83 10.42 -5.12 -6.96
CA HIS A 83 11.48 -4.15 -6.70
C HIS A 83 11.38 -3.59 -5.27
N GLY A 84 10.15 -3.40 -4.82
CA GLY A 84 9.81 -3.04 -3.45
C GLY A 84 8.31 -3.01 -3.25
N HIS A 85 7.85 -2.45 -2.14
CA HIS A 85 6.43 -2.29 -1.89
C HIS A 85 6.10 -1.06 -1.08
N PHE A 86 4.92 -0.51 -1.33
CA PHE A 86 4.28 0.47 -0.48
C PHE A 86 3.60 -0.25 0.68
N HIS A 87 3.75 0.25 1.89
CA HIS A 87 2.90 -0.10 3.03
C HIS A 87 1.91 1.03 3.30
N LEU A 88 0.65 0.69 3.52
CA LEU A 88 -0.40 1.63 3.91
C LEU A 88 -0.90 1.29 5.31
N PHE A 89 -1.01 2.31 6.16
CA PHE A 89 -1.44 2.20 7.54
C PHE A 89 -2.56 3.19 7.85
N ALA A 90 -3.46 2.81 8.76
CA ALA A 90 -4.41 3.71 9.40
C ALA A 90 -4.00 3.98 10.84
N LYS A 91 -4.22 5.21 11.32
CA LYS A 91 -4.08 5.57 12.73
C LYS A 91 -5.04 4.72 13.59
N ALA A 92 -4.51 4.07 14.62
CA ALA A 92 -5.29 3.19 15.49
C ALA A 92 -6.18 3.97 16.49
N SER A 93 -5.80 5.21 16.83
CA SER A 93 -6.60 6.12 17.64
C SER A 93 -6.20 7.57 17.41
N GLU A 94 -7.07 8.54 17.73
CA GLU A 94 -6.75 9.97 17.57
C GLU A 94 -5.53 10.45 18.37
N HIS A 95 -5.17 9.73 19.44
CA HIS A 95 -4.03 10.06 20.30
C HIS A 95 -2.74 9.34 19.89
N SER A 96 -2.78 8.51 18.85
CA SER A 96 -1.62 7.76 18.35
C SER A 96 -0.67 8.69 17.60
N VAL A 97 0.47 9.00 18.21
CA VAL A 97 1.55 9.83 17.63
C VAL A 97 2.83 9.04 17.30
N GLU A 98 2.94 7.78 17.76
CA GLU A 98 4.08 6.90 17.53
C GLU A 98 3.77 5.78 16.51
N HIS A 99 4.81 5.14 15.94
CA HIS A 99 4.66 4.02 15.00
C HIS A 99 3.82 2.86 15.56
N ALA A 100 3.88 2.59 16.87
CA ALA A 100 3.08 1.57 17.55
C ALA A 100 1.57 1.91 17.61
N GLY A 101 1.18 3.10 17.15
CA GLY A 101 -0.19 3.59 17.08
C GLY A 101 -0.85 3.44 15.72
N PHE A 102 -0.31 2.63 14.81
CA PHE A 102 -0.85 2.42 13.46
C PHE A 102 -1.20 0.96 13.19
N THR A 103 -2.25 0.73 12.39
CA THR A 103 -2.70 -0.58 11.91
C THR A 103 -2.36 -0.70 10.43
N HIS A 104 -1.67 -1.78 10.02
CA HIS A 104 -1.34 -2.01 8.62
C HIS A 104 -2.59 -2.50 7.87
N LEU A 105 -2.89 -1.87 6.73
CA LEU A 105 -4.06 -2.22 5.93
C LEU A 105 -3.68 -3.13 4.78
N LEU A 106 -2.71 -2.69 3.96
CA LEU A 106 -2.33 -3.33 2.72
C LEU A 106 -0.91 -2.92 2.35
N ALA A 107 -0.16 -3.87 1.83
CA ALA A 107 1.05 -3.60 1.07
C ALA A 107 0.82 -3.84 -0.42
N VAL A 108 1.33 -2.94 -1.25
CA VAL A 108 1.28 -3.04 -2.72
C VAL A 108 2.70 -3.23 -3.24
N GLY A 109 3.00 -4.43 -3.72
CA GLY A 109 4.25 -4.74 -4.40
C GLY A 109 4.31 -4.06 -5.76
N VAL A 110 5.48 -3.53 -6.11
CA VAL A 110 5.70 -2.83 -7.37
C VAL A 110 6.93 -3.37 -8.11
N SER A 111 6.86 -3.37 -9.43
CA SER A 111 8.01 -3.68 -10.31
C SER A 111 9.01 -2.52 -10.35
N ALA A 112 10.17 -2.75 -10.98
CA ALA A 112 11.18 -1.70 -11.20
C ALA A 112 10.64 -0.53 -12.06
N ASP A 113 9.64 -0.79 -12.91
CA ASP A 113 8.95 0.22 -13.70
C ASP A 113 7.87 0.97 -12.91
N GLY A 114 7.67 0.63 -11.63
CA GLY A 114 6.68 1.24 -10.76
C GLY A 114 5.23 0.77 -11.00
N LEU A 115 5.04 -0.40 -11.64
CA LEU A 115 3.72 -0.99 -11.85
C LEU A 115 3.33 -1.89 -10.67
N PRO A 116 2.07 -1.89 -10.21
CA PRO A 116 1.61 -2.78 -9.15
C PRO A 116 1.63 -4.24 -9.64
N VAL A 117 2.23 -5.14 -8.86
CA VAL A 117 2.35 -6.57 -9.20
C VAL A 117 1.57 -7.48 -8.27
N ARG A 118 1.31 -7.06 -7.02
CA ARG A 118 0.49 -7.81 -6.05
C ARG A 118 0.05 -6.95 -4.87
N GLY A 119 -1.03 -7.37 -4.22
CA GLY A 119 -1.44 -6.89 -2.89
C GLY A 119 -1.23 -7.97 -1.83
N PHE A 120 -0.84 -7.59 -0.61
CA PHE A 120 -0.68 -8.52 0.50
C PHE A 120 -0.75 -7.84 1.87
N THR A 121 -1.01 -8.63 2.91
CA THR A 121 -0.86 -8.21 4.30
C THR A 121 0.35 -8.90 4.93
N THR A 122 0.92 -8.30 5.97
CA THR A 122 2.05 -8.84 6.73
C THR A 122 1.61 -9.15 8.15
N ASN A 123 2.42 -9.93 8.87
CA ASN A 123 2.22 -10.12 10.29
C ASN A 123 2.83 -8.95 11.10
N ARG A 124 2.49 -8.88 12.39
CA ARG A 124 2.95 -7.83 13.31
C ARG A 124 4.46 -7.76 13.51
N TRP A 125 5.19 -8.87 13.32
CA TRP A 125 6.65 -8.86 13.44
C TRP A 125 7.31 -7.98 12.39
N VAL A 126 6.67 -7.80 11.23
CA VAL A 126 7.16 -6.96 10.15
C VAL A 126 6.88 -5.49 10.40
N THR A 127 5.69 -5.16 10.90
CA THR A 127 5.18 -3.78 10.93
C THR A 127 5.15 -3.14 12.31
N ASN A 128 5.31 -3.94 13.38
CA ASN A 128 5.06 -3.53 14.76
C ASN A 128 3.68 -2.85 14.94
N GLU A 129 2.71 -3.24 14.12
CA GLU A 129 1.39 -2.61 14.08
C GLU A 129 0.57 -2.83 15.36
N HIS A 130 -0.48 -2.04 15.53
CA HIS A 130 -1.56 -2.29 16.47
C HIS A 130 -2.68 -3.06 15.79
N TRP A 131 -2.98 -4.27 16.28
CA TRP A 131 -4.10 -5.05 15.75
C TRP A 131 -5.45 -4.47 16.16
N ARG A 132 -6.40 -4.50 15.23
CA ARG A 132 -7.80 -4.12 15.43
C ARG A 132 -8.72 -5.27 15.02
N PRO A 133 -9.96 -5.31 15.53
CA PRO A 133 -10.98 -6.21 15.02
C PRO A 133 -11.15 -6.04 13.50
N ALA A 134 -11.28 -7.13 12.76
CA ALA A 134 -11.35 -7.11 11.29
C ALA A 134 -12.44 -6.17 10.75
N ALA A 135 -13.61 -6.12 11.40
CA ALA A 135 -14.71 -5.24 11.01
C ALA A 135 -14.34 -3.75 11.04
N GLU A 136 -13.40 -3.37 11.89
CA GLU A 136 -12.92 -2.00 11.94
C GLU A 136 -11.86 -1.71 10.89
N VAL A 137 -10.94 -2.65 10.67
CA VAL A 137 -9.95 -2.57 9.58
C VAL A 137 -10.66 -2.43 8.23
N ILE A 138 -11.71 -3.22 8.00
CA ILE A 138 -12.53 -3.15 6.78
C ILE A 138 -13.18 -1.77 6.63
N ARG A 139 -13.70 -1.19 7.71
CA ARG A 139 -14.32 0.14 7.67
C ARG A 139 -13.31 1.21 7.26
N ARG A 140 -12.12 1.19 7.85
CA ARG A 140 -11.01 2.09 7.47
C ARG A 140 -10.58 1.86 6.02
N ALA A 141 -10.49 0.62 5.57
CA ALA A 141 -10.12 0.31 4.18
C ALA A 141 -11.18 0.71 3.13
N SER A 142 -12.43 0.97 3.55
CA SER A 142 -13.56 1.21 2.64
C SER A 142 -14.00 2.68 2.55
N GLY A 143 -13.41 3.57 3.36
CA GLY A 143 -13.80 4.98 3.50
C GLY A 143 -14.54 5.26 4.79
#